data_AF-G4NIS7-F1
#
_entry.id   AF-G4NIS7-F1
#
_cell.length_a   1.000
_cell.length_b   1.000
_cell.length_c   1.000
_cell.angle_alpha   90.00
_cell.angle_beta   90.00
_cell.angle_gamma   90.00
#
_symmetry.space_group_name_H-M   'P 1'
#
loop_
_entity.id
_entity.type
_entity.pdbx_description
1 polymer ?
#
loop_
_entity_poly.entity_id
_entity_poly.type
_entity_poly.pdbx_seq_one_letter_code
_entity_poly.pdbx_strand_id
1 'polypeptide(L)'
;MSQKIIEITSQKESKSSAAVHLLPCTIHHDGPVDQVQSYWKPTESQDGKKTAFFRGRKLHGKAIRVPEGYKGIVVEKGPEDGPAETRADEPVTVDVDAEEKVATTALDTKAEFEEMVIWGHESTADASSDPYVRGVEEWVSLAEQVHSY
;
A
#
# COMPACT_ATOMS: atom_id res chain seq x y z
N MET A 1 19.02 1.74 21.15
CA MET A 1 17.58 2.07 21.01
C MET A 1 17.31 2.30 19.54
N SER A 2 16.43 1.52 18.91
CA SER A 2 16.06 1.74 17.51
C SER A 2 15.13 2.95 17.43
N GLN A 3 15.56 4.02 16.76
CA GLN A 3 14.75 5.23 16.58
C GLN A 3 13.69 4.96 15.49
N LYS A 4 12.44 5.35 15.77
CA LYS A 4 11.31 5.14 14.83
C LYS A 4 11.36 6.21 13.73
N ILE A 5 11.42 5.79 12.47
CA ILE A 5 11.46 6.69 11.29
C ILE A 5 10.05 6.93 10.72
N ILE A 6 9.17 5.94 10.87
CA ILE A 6 7.78 5.96 10.36
C ILE A 6 6.86 5.53 11.49
N GLU A 7 5.76 6.25 11.67
CA GLU A 7 4.69 5.91 12.61
C GLU A 7 3.35 5.82 11.87
N ILE A 8 2.66 4.69 12.02
CA ILE A 8 1.36 4.46 11.38
C ILE A 8 0.27 4.70 12.42
N THR A 9 -0.50 5.76 12.22
CA THR A 9 -1.64 6.11 13.06
C THR A 9 -2.90 5.47 12.50
N SER A 10 -3.56 4.66 13.33
CA SER A 10 -4.84 4.03 13.01
C SER A 10 -5.95 4.84 13.68
N GLN A 11 -6.72 5.60 12.88
CA GLN A 11 -7.93 6.25 13.40
C GLN A 11 -9.03 5.20 13.62
N LYS A 12 -9.59 5.19 14.83
CA LYS A 12 -10.45 4.13 15.37
C LYS A 12 -11.81 3.94 14.69
N GLU A 13 -12.25 4.83 13.79
CA GLU A 13 -13.68 4.97 13.46
C GLU A 13 -14.10 4.81 11.99
N SER A 14 -13.20 4.59 11.02
CA SER A 14 -13.64 4.33 9.64
C SER A 14 -12.75 3.32 8.92
N LYS A 15 -12.91 2.04 9.27
CA LYS A 15 -12.38 0.93 8.47
C LYS A 15 -13.15 0.82 7.16
N SER A 16 -12.83 1.68 6.19
CA SER A 16 -13.30 1.49 4.83
C SER A 16 -12.55 0.29 4.22
N SER A 17 -13.29 -0.63 3.59
CA SER A 17 -12.70 -1.72 2.83
C SER A 17 -12.36 -1.19 1.43
N ALA A 18 -11.12 -1.40 0.99
CA ALA A 18 -10.67 -1.00 -0.34
C ALA A 18 -10.55 -2.20 -1.28
N ALA A 19 -11.03 -2.03 -2.52
CA ALA A 19 -10.71 -2.93 -3.62
C ALA A 19 -9.39 -2.50 -4.27
N VAL A 20 -8.35 -3.34 -4.16
CA VAL A 20 -7.00 -3.03 -4.64
C VAL A 20 -6.71 -3.77 -5.96
N HIS A 21 -6.23 -3.02 -6.96
CA HIS A 21 -5.91 -3.53 -8.28
C HIS A 21 -4.50 -3.10 -8.70
N LEU A 22 -3.64 -4.07 -9.02
CA LEU A 22 -2.33 -3.81 -9.61
C LEU A 22 -2.41 -4.00 -11.12
N LEU A 23 -2.32 -2.90 -11.87
CA LEU A 23 -2.43 -2.90 -13.33
C LEU A 23 -1.06 -3.10 -13.99
N PRO A 24 -0.97 -3.77 -15.17
CA PRO A 24 0.28 -3.98 -15.89
C PRO A 24 0.65 -2.75 -16.74
N CYS A 25 0.45 -1.55 -16.20
CA CYS A 25 0.75 -0.28 -16.85
C CYS A 25 0.90 0.84 -15.82
N THR A 26 1.58 1.91 -16.23
CA THR A 26 1.70 3.14 -15.45
C THR A 26 0.61 4.12 -15.85
N ILE A 27 -0.08 4.67 -14.86
CA ILE A 27 -1.02 5.79 -15.03
C ILE A 27 -0.33 7.01 -14.45
N HIS A 28 -0.15 8.06 -15.26
CA HIS A 28 0.55 9.29 -14.82
C HIS A 28 -0.31 10.22 -13.96
N HIS A 29 -1.61 9.96 -13.87
CA HIS A 29 -2.53 10.73 -13.05
C HIS A 29 -2.63 10.11 -11.67
N ASP A 30 -2.23 10.88 -10.66
CA ASP A 30 -2.37 10.53 -9.24
C ASP A 30 -3.49 11.38 -8.62
N GLY A 31 -4.63 10.74 -8.31
CA GLY A 31 -5.78 11.43 -7.72
C GLY A 31 -7.08 10.65 -7.86
N PRO A 32 -8.18 11.17 -7.28
CA PRO A 32 -9.49 10.54 -7.39
C PRO A 32 -9.96 10.52 -8.84
N VAL A 33 -10.65 9.43 -9.21
CA VAL A 33 -11.28 9.26 -10.52
C VAL A 33 -12.78 9.11 -10.32
N ASP A 34 -13.56 9.99 -10.92
CA ASP A 34 -15.01 9.89 -10.86
C ASP A 34 -15.50 8.68 -11.65
N GLN A 35 -16.52 8.00 -11.11
CA GLN A 35 -17.24 6.92 -11.79
C GLN A 35 -16.38 5.73 -12.25
N VAL A 36 -15.36 5.33 -11.47
CA VAL A 36 -14.56 4.11 -11.76
C VAL A 36 -15.44 2.91 -12.08
N GLN A 37 -16.53 2.72 -11.32
CA GLN A 37 -17.51 1.64 -11.51
C GLN A 37 -18.15 1.60 -12.91
N SER A 38 -18.22 2.73 -13.63
CA SER A 38 -18.77 2.79 -14.99
C SER A 38 -17.82 2.21 -16.02
N TYR A 39 -16.51 2.40 -15.84
CA TYR A 39 -15.47 2.06 -16.81
C TYR A 39 -14.71 0.78 -16.45
N TRP A 40 -14.62 0.47 -15.16
CA TRP A 40 -13.88 -0.65 -14.62
C TRP A 40 -14.85 -1.63 -13.97
N LYS A 41 -15.14 -2.72 -14.68
CA LYS A 41 -16.02 -3.80 -14.22
C LYS A 41 -15.34 -5.16 -14.41
N PRO A 42 -14.44 -5.54 -13.48
CA PRO A 42 -13.92 -6.90 -13.44
C PRO A 42 -15.06 -7.93 -13.37
N THR A 43 -15.04 -8.89 -14.27
CA THR A 43 -15.92 -10.06 -14.23
C THR A 43 -15.14 -11.26 -13.75
N GLU A 44 -15.80 -12.16 -13.03
CA GLU A 44 -15.22 -13.40 -12.54
C GLU A 44 -15.85 -14.58 -13.29
N SER A 45 -15.00 -15.42 -13.88
CA SER A 45 -15.43 -16.68 -14.48
C SER A 45 -15.69 -17.73 -13.41
N GLN A 46 -16.41 -18.80 -13.77
CA GLN A 46 -16.65 -19.95 -12.89
C GLN A 46 -15.35 -20.62 -12.40
N ASP A 47 -14.26 -20.46 -13.15
CA ASP A 47 -12.92 -20.98 -12.82
C ASP A 47 -12.13 -20.06 -11.84
N GLY A 48 -12.75 -19.01 -11.28
CA GLY A 48 -12.09 -18.04 -10.39
C GLY A 48 -11.14 -17.07 -11.11
N LYS A 49 -11.05 -17.14 -12.44
CA LYS A 49 -10.26 -16.21 -13.26
C LYS A 49 -11.02 -14.89 -13.41
N LYS A 50 -10.39 -13.78 -13.04
CA LYS A 50 -10.95 -12.44 -13.24
C LYS A 50 -10.55 -11.91 -14.62
N THR A 51 -11.46 -11.23 -15.30
CA THR A 51 -11.19 -10.56 -16.58
C THR A 51 -11.72 -9.14 -16.57
N ALA A 52 -10.96 -8.21 -17.13
CA ALA A 52 -11.37 -6.81 -17.27
C ALA A 52 -10.81 -6.24 -18.57
N PHE A 53 -11.35 -5.11 -19.03
CA PHE A 53 -10.81 -4.37 -20.16
C PHE A 53 -10.35 -3.00 -19.71
N PHE A 54 -9.10 -2.66 -19.99
CA PHE A 54 -8.56 -1.33 -19.73
C PHE A 54 -8.02 -0.74 -21.02
N ARG A 55 -8.51 0.45 -21.42
CA ARG A 55 -8.10 1.13 -22.66
C ARG A 55 -8.16 0.22 -23.90
N GLY A 56 -9.18 -0.63 -23.99
CA GLY A 56 -9.39 -1.57 -25.10
C GLY A 56 -8.54 -2.85 -25.04
N ARG A 57 -7.71 -3.04 -24.02
CA ARG A 57 -6.88 -4.24 -23.84
C ARG A 57 -7.51 -5.17 -22.83
N LYS A 58 -7.59 -6.46 -23.16
CA LYS A 58 -8.08 -7.50 -22.25
C LYS A 58 -7.00 -7.81 -21.21
N LEU A 59 -7.39 -7.77 -19.94
CA LEU A 59 -6.56 -8.11 -18.81
C LEU A 59 -7.09 -9.38 -18.13
N HIS A 60 -6.18 -10.19 -17.65
CA HIS A 60 -6.48 -11.37 -16.83
C HIS A 60 -5.97 -11.13 -15.41
N GLY A 61 -6.86 -11.26 -14.44
CA GLY A 61 -6.61 -10.97 -13.04
C GLY A 61 -6.48 -12.26 -12.22
N LYS A 62 -5.45 -12.32 -11.39
CA LYS A 62 -5.33 -13.29 -10.28
C LYS A 62 -5.60 -12.55 -8.97
N ALA A 63 -6.59 -13.01 -8.22
CA ALA A 63 -6.83 -12.57 -6.86
C ALA A 63 -5.81 -13.22 -5.91
N ILE A 64 -5.20 -12.41 -5.04
CA ILE A 64 -4.23 -12.86 -4.04
C ILE A 64 -4.68 -12.31 -2.70
N ARG A 65 -4.82 -13.21 -1.74
CA ARG A 65 -5.17 -12.85 -0.37
C ARG A 65 -3.93 -12.44 0.40
N VAL A 66 -4.13 -11.53 1.33
CA VAL A 66 -3.13 -11.19 2.33
C VAL A 66 -2.84 -12.45 3.16
N PRO A 67 -1.56 -12.81 3.39
CA PRO A 67 -1.20 -14.00 4.17
C PRO A 67 -1.74 -13.95 5.60
N GLU A 68 -1.94 -15.13 6.20
CA GLU A 68 -2.43 -15.23 7.58
C GLU A 68 -1.49 -14.50 8.56
N GLY A 69 -2.06 -13.76 9.52
CA GLY A 69 -1.29 -12.93 10.45
C GLY A 69 -0.88 -11.56 9.90
N TYR A 70 -1.08 -11.29 8.61
CA TYR A 70 -0.81 -9.99 8.00
C TYR A 70 -2.09 -9.21 7.74
N LYS A 71 -1.90 -7.92 7.46
CA LYS A 71 -2.97 -6.99 7.18
C LYS A 71 -2.59 -6.04 6.06
N GLY A 72 -3.43 -5.97 5.02
CA GLY A 72 -3.31 -4.96 3.97
C GLY A 72 -3.86 -3.62 4.45
N ILE A 73 -3.05 -2.57 4.40
CA ILE A 73 -3.45 -1.20 4.74
C ILE A 73 -3.07 -0.24 3.61
N VAL A 74 -3.96 0.72 3.35
CA VAL A 74 -3.68 1.88 2.49
C VAL A 74 -3.43 3.05 3.41
N VAL A 75 -2.26 3.67 3.28
CA VAL A 75 -1.82 4.78 4.11
C VAL A 75 -1.59 6.02 3.27
N GLU A 76 -1.89 7.19 3.82
CA GLU A 76 -1.54 8.49 3.26
C GLU A 76 -0.57 9.18 4.22
N LYS A 77 0.36 9.96 3.68
CA LYS A 77 1.25 10.76 4.52
C LYS A 77 0.40 11.80 5.27
N GLY A 78 0.46 11.76 6.60
CA GLY A 78 -0.16 12.76 7.45
C GLY A 78 0.50 14.13 7.24
N PRO A 79 -0.10 15.22 7.75
CA PRO A 79 0.57 16.52 7.74
C PRO A 79 1.95 16.37 8.39
N GLU A 80 3.00 16.84 7.71
CA GLU A 80 4.32 16.87 8.31
C GLU A 80 4.27 17.81 9.51
N ASP A 81 4.53 17.28 10.70
CA ASP A 81 5.01 18.09 11.81
C ASP A 81 6.42 18.55 11.43
N GLY A 82 6.49 19.57 10.57
CA GLY A 82 7.74 20.27 10.29
C GLY A 82 8.32 20.80 11.59
N PRO A 83 9.66 20.91 11.72
CA PRO A 83 10.22 21.68 12.81
C PRO A 83 9.61 23.07 12.72
N ALA A 84 9.00 23.53 13.82
CA ALA A 84 8.46 24.88 13.92
C ALA A 84 9.46 25.84 13.29
N GLU A 85 9.04 26.56 12.24
CA GLU A 85 9.83 27.62 11.65
C GLU A 85 10.26 28.54 12.79
N THR A 86 11.54 28.46 13.18
CA THR A 86 12.14 29.44 14.06
C THR A 86 12.09 30.74 13.29
N ARG A 87 11.10 31.58 13.63
CA ARG A 87 11.07 32.98 13.23
C ARG A 87 12.47 33.54 13.51
N ALA A 88 13.08 34.10 12.47
CA ALA A 88 14.48 34.49 12.41
C ALA A 88 14.88 35.68 13.31
N ASP A 89 14.31 35.81 14.52
CA ASP A 89 14.55 36.99 15.37
C ASP A 89 14.51 36.72 16.90
N GLU A 90 14.80 35.50 17.36
CA GLU A 90 15.08 35.26 18.78
C GLU A 90 16.45 34.56 18.98
N PRO A 91 17.28 35.01 19.95
CA PRO A 91 18.61 34.46 20.16
C PRO A 91 18.53 32.98 20.55
N VAL A 92 19.18 32.14 19.76
CA VAL A 92 19.32 30.69 19.97
C VAL A 92 20.05 30.44 21.29
N THR A 93 19.33 30.07 22.34
CA THR A 93 19.92 29.35 23.46
C THR A 93 20.17 27.93 22.98
N VAL A 94 21.44 27.62 22.66
CA VAL A 94 21.89 26.24 22.41
C VAL A 94 21.80 25.48 23.72
N ASP A 95 20.66 24.83 23.94
CA ASP A 95 20.52 23.82 24.98
C ASP A 95 21.29 22.58 24.53
N VAL A 96 22.40 22.29 25.19
CA VAL A 96 23.34 21.19 24.84
C VAL A 96 22.75 19.81 25.18
N ASP A 97 21.50 19.77 25.68
CA ASP A 97 20.76 18.58 26.09
C ASP A 97 19.52 18.32 25.21
N ALA A 98 19.39 19.03 24.09
CA ALA A 98 18.33 18.76 23.11
C ALA A 98 18.67 17.49 22.33
N GLU A 99 18.19 16.34 22.81
CA GLU A 99 18.13 15.11 22.01
C GLU A 99 17.58 15.44 20.62
N GLU A 100 18.37 15.10 19.60
CA GLU A 100 18.04 15.24 18.18
C GLU A 100 16.75 14.45 17.91
N LYS A 101 15.60 15.10 18.05
CA LYS A 101 14.30 14.52 17.72
C LYS A 101 14.24 14.37 16.20
N VAL A 102 14.66 13.21 15.72
CA VAL A 102 14.46 12.78 14.33
C VAL A 102 12.98 12.95 14.02
N ALA A 103 12.65 13.75 13.00
CA ALA A 103 11.29 13.99 12.58
C ALA A 103 10.67 12.66 12.10
N THR A 104 9.71 12.13 12.87
CA THR A 104 8.99 10.91 12.52
C THR A 104 7.96 11.24 11.43
N THR A 105 7.96 10.50 10.33
CA THR A 105 6.88 10.65 9.33
C THR A 105 5.63 9.93 9.81
N ALA A 106 4.57 10.68 10.09
CA ALA A 106 3.26 10.13 10.41
C ALA A 106 2.52 9.67 9.15
N LEU A 107 1.96 8.46 9.19
CA LEU A 107 1.14 7.87 8.14
C LEU A 107 -0.26 7.58 8.67
N ASP A 108 -1.28 8.12 8.02
CA ASP A 108 -2.68 7.90 8.39
C ASP A 108 -3.27 6.74 7.61
N THR A 109 -3.86 5.77 8.31
CA THR A 109 -4.57 4.65 7.66
C THR A 109 -5.89 5.15 7.04
N LYS A 110 -6.07 4.93 5.74
CA LYS A 110 -7.28 5.31 4.99
C LYS A 110 -8.23 4.15 4.74
N ALA A 111 -7.68 2.98 4.48
CA ALA A 111 -8.46 1.79 4.18
C ALA A 111 -7.71 0.51 4.54
N GLU A 112 -8.45 -0.58 4.66
CA GLU A 112 -7.93 -1.93 4.85
C GLU A 112 -8.37 -2.82 3.69
N PHE A 113 -7.55 -3.81 3.35
CA PHE A 113 -7.89 -4.80 2.33
C PHE A 113 -7.37 -6.18 2.73
N GLU A 114 -8.13 -7.20 2.37
CA GLU A 114 -7.80 -8.62 2.60
C GLU A 114 -7.36 -9.33 1.32
N GLU A 115 -7.61 -8.71 0.17
CA GLU A 115 -7.32 -9.24 -1.15
C GLU A 115 -6.87 -8.12 -2.09
N MET A 116 -5.92 -8.42 -2.96
CA MET A 116 -5.58 -7.58 -4.11
C MET A 116 -5.65 -8.40 -5.41
N VAL A 117 -6.00 -7.75 -6.51
CA VAL A 117 -6.03 -8.39 -7.83
C VAL A 117 -4.86 -7.92 -8.67
N ILE A 118 -4.02 -8.86 -9.09
CA ILE A 118 -2.90 -8.62 -9.98
C ILE A 118 -3.31 -8.90 -11.41
N TRP A 119 -3.18 -7.89 -12.27
CA TRP A 119 -3.62 -7.94 -13.66
C TRP A 119 -2.43 -8.12 -14.61
N GLY A 120 -2.53 -9.09 -15.51
CA GLY A 120 -1.58 -9.34 -16.59
C GLY A 120 -2.19 -9.10 -17.97
N HIS A 121 -1.36 -8.75 -18.95
CA HIS A 121 -1.74 -8.73 -20.35
C HIS A 121 -1.57 -10.13 -20.95
N GLU A 122 -2.57 -10.61 -21.70
CA GLU A 122 -2.60 -11.92 -22.40
C GLU A 122 -2.56 -13.18 -21.52
N SER A 123 -1.84 -13.19 -20.39
CA SER A 123 -1.79 -14.30 -19.43
C SER A 123 -2.23 -13.87 -18.03
N THR A 124 -2.68 -14.84 -17.23
CA THR A 124 -2.90 -14.66 -15.79
C THR A 124 -1.54 -14.56 -15.10
N ALA A 125 -1.38 -13.59 -14.19
CA ALA A 125 -0.24 -13.55 -13.28
C ALA A 125 -0.22 -14.86 -12.47
N ASP A 126 0.89 -15.60 -12.52
CA ASP A 126 1.09 -16.81 -11.75
C ASP A 126 2.39 -16.75 -10.95
N ALA A 127 2.52 -17.61 -9.94
CA ALA A 127 3.71 -17.64 -9.09
C ALA A 127 4.98 -18.09 -9.84
N SER A 128 4.87 -18.59 -11.06
CA SER A 128 6.05 -18.96 -11.86
C SER A 128 6.69 -17.76 -12.57
N SER A 129 5.91 -16.70 -12.79
CA SER A 129 6.28 -15.57 -13.65
C SER A 129 6.12 -14.20 -12.99
N ASP A 130 5.23 -14.04 -12.01
CA ASP A 130 4.90 -12.74 -11.43
C ASP A 130 5.61 -12.52 -10.07
N PRO A 131 6.41 -11.45 -9.94
CA PRO A 131 7.20 -11.19 -8.73
C PRO A 131 6.36 -10.80 -7.52
N TYR A 132 5.18 -10.19 -7.72
CA TYR A 132 4.31 -9.79 -6.62
C TYR A 132 3.57 -11.00 -6.06
N VAL A 133 3.14 -11.93 -6.93
CA VAL A 133 2.59 -13.21 -6.50
C VAL A 133 3.61 -13.95 -5.64
N ARG A 134 4.85 -14.10 -6.12
CA ARG A 134 5.94 -14.74 -5.37
C ARG A 134 6.25 -14.04 -4.05
N GLY A 135 6.29 -12.71 -4.08
CA GLY A 135 6.54 -11.91 -2.89
C GLY A 135 5.53 -12.18 -1.79
N VAL A 136 4.25 -12.25 -2.13
CA VAL A 136 3.19 -12.47 -1.13
C VAL A 136 3.06 -13.94 -0.72
N GLU A 137 3.10 -14.87 -1.68
CA GLU A 137 2.83 -16.30 -1.41
C GLU A 137 4.08 -17.04 -0.88
N GLU A 138 5.28 -16.70 -1.34
CA GLU A 138 6.51 -17.45 -1.04
C GLU A 138 7.41 -16.70 -0.05
N TRP A 139 7.72 -15.43 -0.34
CA TRP A 139 8.72 -14.68 0.43
C TRP A 139 8.26 -14.39 1.87
N VAL A 140 6.99 -14.03 2.07
CA VAL A 140 6.44 -13.78 3.42
C VAL A 140 6.61 -15.03 4.30
N SER A 141 6.22 -16.21 3.80
CA SER A 141 6.34 -17.46 4.55
C SER A 141 7.81 -17.83 4.83
N LEU A 142 8.70 -17.60 3.87
CA LEU A 142 10.14 -17.82 4.07
C LEU A 142 10.71 -16.90 5.15
N ALA A 143 10.37 -15.61 5.10
CA ALA A 143 10.86 -14.62 6.06
C ALA A 143 10.44 -14.98 7.50
N GLU A 144 9.21 -15.45 7.70
CA GLU A 144 8.75 -15.93 9.00
C GLU A 144 9.60 -17.07 9.55
N GLN A 145 9.94 -18.05 8.71
CA GLN A 145 10.78 -19.17 9.14
C GLN A 145 12.18 -18.70 9.52
N VAL A 146 12.78 -17.82 8.72
CA VAL A 146 14.12 -17.26 8.98
C VAL A 146 14.18 -16.49 10.30
N HIS A 147 13.12 -15.76 10.64
CA HIS A 147 13.06 -14.90 11.82
C HIS A 147 12.29 -15.50 13.01
N SER A 148 12.02 -16.81 12.97
CA SER A 148 11.29 -17.51 14.04
C SER A 148 12.10 -17.79 15.32
N TYR A 149 13.39 -17.41 15.35
CA TYR A 149 14.32 -17.69 16.46
C TYR A 149 14.80 -16.41 17.16
#